data_AF-A0A5P8MV46-F1
#
_entry.id   AF-A0A5P8MV46-F1
#
_cell.length_a   1.000
_cell.length_b   1.000
_cell.length_c   1.000
_cell.angle_alpha   90.00
_cell.angle_beta   90.00
_cell.angle_gamma   90.00
#
_symmetry.space_group_name_H-M   'P 1'
#
loop_
_entity.id
_entity.type
_entity.pdbx_description
1 polymer ?
#
loop_
_entity_poly.entity_id
_entity_poly.type
_entity_poly.pdbx_seq_one_letter_code
_entity_poly.pdbx_strand_id
1 'polypeptide(L)'
;MATPVSILRQLAPNAAPALVAAFGRSSDLNAAGINTPLRLAHFMAQIAHETQNFTRLRESGRYSAKRIVEVFGVGRHSAAVTPAEAAKLAGNERDLFDRVYGIGNPRKARELGNLYAGDGYLYRGGGAMHSTGRTAYARLGLADNPDLIERADYCLRGALDHWTRTGCNALADINDIRTITKKVNGGYNGYAERVAWFNKIWPLLRDGDKVPESWRAAQPSEATRLLQTQLRQLGYEIKADGLYGPATADAVAAFQKANGLKADGIAGKLTLEALTARIEGTAPATGTAVVADPPPVAPPVAAGVSTIGLAEAGQQIADKADVLQGYAGLSSWIGYGAGALAAIGVTIIVVGIVRSYVIPAVWPARAPVPA
;
A
#
# COMPACT_ATOMS: atom_id res chain seq x y z
N MET A 1 -31.53 0.80 -8.83
CA MET A 1 -30.13 0.51 -8.41
C MET A 1 -29.72 -0.90 -8.83
N ALA A 2 -28.52 -1.07 -9.39
CA ALA A 2 -28.02 -2.40 -9.75
C ALA A 2 -27.63 -3.22 -8.50
N THR A 3 -27.84 -4.54 -8.54
CA THR A 3 -27.32 -5.47 -7.53
C THR A 3 -25.83 -5.74 -7.75
N PRO A 4 -25.07 -6.21 -6.73
CA PRO A 4 -23.68 -6.65 -6.90
C PRO A 4 -23.52 -7.67 -8.04
N VAL A 5 -24.45 -8.63 -8.14
CA VAL A 5 -24.44 -9.67 -9.17
C VAL A 5 -24.60 -9.08 -10.57
N SER A 6 -25.56 -8.16 -10.77
CA SER A 6 -25.75 -7.50 -12.07
C SER A 6 -24.53 -6.64 -12.45
N ILE A 7 -23.88 -5.99 -11.49
CA ILE A 7 -22.66 -5.21 -11.71
C ILE A 7 -21.53 -6.11 -12.21
N LEU A 8 -21.31 -7.25 -11.55
CA LEU A 8 -20.29 -8.21 -11.97
C LEU A 8 -20.57 -8.76 -13.36
N ARG A 9 -21.82 -9.13 -13.66
CA ARG A 9 -22.19 -9.61 -15.00
C ARG A 9 -21.94 -8.55 -16.10
N GLN A 10 -22.14 -7.27 -15.78
CA GLN A 10 -21.94 -6.17 -16.72
C GLN A 10 -20.46 -5.79 -16.89
N LEU A 11 -19.72 -5.64 -15.79
CA LEU A 11 -18.36 -5.08 -15.80
C LEU A 11 -17.25 -6.15 -15.82
N ALA A 12 -17.55 -7.35 -15.36
CA ALA A 12 -16.61 -8.46 -15.24
C ALA A 12 -17.27 -9.78 -15.70
N PRO A 13 -17.63 -9.92 -17.00
CA PRO A 13 -18.36 -11.10 -17.49
C PRO A 13 -17.60 -12.42 -17.31
N ASN A 14 -16.28 -12.36 -17.14
CA ASN A 14 -15.41 -13.50 -16.87
C ASN A 14 -15.16 -13.74 -15.37
N ALA A 15 -15.93 -13.09 -14.48
CA ALA A 15 -15.77 -13.26 -13.05
C ALA A 15 -15.96 -14.72 -12.64
N ALA A 16 -15.14 -15.19 -11.70
CA ALA A 16 -15.23 -16.53 -11.17
C ALA A 16 -16.65 -16.78 -10.61
N PRO A 17 -17.31 -17.90 -10.97
CA PRO A 17 -18.69 -18.17 -10.54
C PRO A 17 -18.87 -18.10 -9.02
N ALA A 18 -17.86 -18.53 -8.25
CA ALA A 18 -17.87 -18.45 -6.80
C ALA A 18 -17.90 -17.00 -6.28
N LEU A 19 -17.18 -16.07 -6.89
CA LEU A 19 -17.25 -14.64 -6.53
C LEU A 19 -18.62 -14.06 -6.87
N VAL A 20 -19.16 -14.35 -8.05
CA VAL A 20 -20.50 -13.89 -8.45
C VAL A 20 -21.55 -14.37 -7.44
N ALA A 21 -21.51 -15.66 -7.08
CA ALA A 21 -22.41 -16.22 -6.08
C ALA A 21 -22.19 -15.60 -4.68
N ALA A 22 -20.94 -15.39 -4.26
CA ALA A 22 -20.63 -14.78 -2.97
C ALA A 22 -21.15 -13.34 -2.85
N PHE A 23 -20.99 -12.52 -3.89
CA PHE A 23 -21.56 -11.16 -3.92
C PHE A 23 -23.09 -11.14 -3.98
N GLY A 24 -23.74 -12.25 -4.36
CA GLY A 24 -25.19 -12.43 -4.25
C GLY A 24 -25.68 -12.66 -2.81
N ARG A 25 -24.78 -12.98 -1.87
CA ARG A 25 -25.10 -13.25 -0.47
C ARG A 25 -25.09 -11.96 0.35
N SER A 26 -26.17 -11.20 0.25
CA SER A 26 -26.30 -9.90 0.94
C SER A 26 -26.16 -9.98 2.46
N SER A 27 -26.49 -11.12 3.09
CA SER A 27 -26.33 -11.32 4.53
C SER A 27 -24.89 -11.16 5.00
N ASP A 28 -23.91 -11.66 4.23
CA ASP A 28 -22.51 -11.66 4.62
C ASP A 28 -21.92 -10.24 4.49
N LEU A 29 -22.32 -9.51 3.45
CA LEU A 29 -21.98 -8.09 3.26
C LEU A 29 -22.61 -7.22 4.36
N ASN A 30 -23.89 -7.46 4.67
CA ASN A 30 -24.61 -6.72 5.71
C ASN A 30 -24.04 -6.98 7.10
N ALA A 31 -23.64 -8.22 7.41
CA ALA A 31 -23.00 -8.57 8.67
C ALA A 31 -21.66 -7.83 8.87
N ALA A 32 -20.93 -7.56 7.78
CA ALA A 32 -19.72 -6.73 7.79
C ALA A 32 -20.01 -5.21 7.73
N GLY A 33 -21.28 -4.80 7.75
CA GLY A 33 -21.69 -3.40 7.64
C GLY A 33 -21.49 -2.77 6.26
N ILE A 34 -21.25 -3.58 5.22
CA ILE A 34 -21.13 -3.12 3.83
C ILE A 34 -22.55 -3.01 3.23
N ASN A 35 -23.29 -2.03 3.72
CA ASN A 35 -24.73 -1.87 3.49
C ASN A 35 -25.12 -0.51 2.89
N THR A 36 -24.14 0.31 2.51
CA THR A 36 -24.36 1.53 1.73
C THR A 36 -23.76 1.38 0.32
N PRO A 37 -24.31 2.08 -0.69
CA PRO A 37 -23.73 2.08 -2.04
C PRO A 37 -22.24 2.42 -2.06
N LEU A 38 -21.82 3.37 -1.22
CA LEU A 38 -20.43 3.86 -1.19
C LEU A 38 -19.48 2.80 -0.60
N ARG A 39 -19.87 2.17 0.51
CA ARG A 39 -19.13 1.04 1.11
C ARG A 39 -19.00 -0.13 0.14
N LEU A 40 -20.09 -0.50 -0.52
CA LEU A 40 -20.10 -1.59 -1.50
C LEU A 40 -19.20 -1.28 -2.69
N ALA A 41 -19.24 -0.05 -3.23
CA ALA A 41 -18.38 0.37 -4.33
C ALA A 41 -16.90 0.27 -3.97
N HIS A 42 -16.50 0.79 -2.80
CA HIS A 42 -15.11 0.69 -2.32
C HIS A 42 -14.69 -0.76 -2.10
N PHE A 43 -15.53 -1.57 -1.44
CA PHE A 43 -15.21 -2.97 -1.20
C PHE A 43 -15.02 -3.75 -2.50
N MET A 44 -15.97 -3.66 -3.44
CA MET A 44 -15.87 -4.32 -4.74
C MET A 44 -14.64 -3.85 -5.52
N ALA A 45 -14.27 -2.58 -5.46
CA ALA A 45 -13.09 -2.06 -6.13
C ALA A 45 -11.78 -2.64 -5.59
N GLN A 46 -11.69 -2.86 -4.27
CA GLN A 46 -10.54 -3.55 -3.67
C GLN A 46 -10.49 -5.01 -4.13
N ILE A 47 -11.63 -5.73 -4.04
CA ILE A 47 -11.70 -7.13 -4.46
C ILE A 47 -11.34 -7.30 -5.94
N ALA A 48 -11.79 -6.38 -6.80
CA ALA A 48 -11.47 -6.42 -8.22
C ALA A 48 -9.95 -6.48 -8.45
N HIS A 49 -9.18 -5.62 -7.78
CA HIS A 49 -7.73 -5.63 -7.90
C HIS A 49 -7.10 -6.90 -7.30
N GLU A 50 -7.51 -7.28 -6.07
CA GLU A 50 -6.94 -8.46 -5.39
C GLU A 50 -7.15 -9.77 -6.18
N THR A 51 -8.24 -9.86 -6.93
CA THR A 51 -8.67 -11.07 -7.64
C THR A 51 -8.43 -11.02 -9.15
N GLN A 52 -7.63 -10.07 -9.63
CA GLN A 52 -7.40 -9.83 -11.06
C GLN A 52 -8.72 -9.71 -11.83
N ASN A 53 -9.47 -8.63 -11.58
CA ASN A 53 -10.76 -8.34 -12.18
C ASN A 53 -11.82 -9.42 -11.90
N PHE A 54 -11.87 -9.92 -10.66
CA PHE A 54 -12.80 -10.97 -10.22
C PHE A 54 -12.56 -12.35 -10.84
N THR A 55 -11.41 -12.62 -11.45
CA THR A 55 -11.18 -13.88 -12.18
C THR A 55 -10.48 -14.96 -11.36
N ARG A 56 -9.77 -14.60 -10.28
CA ARG A 56 -8.95 -15.53 -9.50
C ARG A 56 -9.28 -15.52 -8.02
N LEU A 57 -9.31 -16.71 -7.42
CA LEU A 57 -9.46 -16.94 -5.99
C LEU A 57 -8.30 -17.70 -5.37
N ARG A 58 -7.28 -18.03 -6.16
CA ARG A 58 -6.14 -18.81 -5.72
C ARG A 58 -4.88 -18.40 -6.44
N GLU A 59 -3.80 -18.29 -5.70
CA GLU A 59 -2.48 -18.14 -6.31
C GLU A 59 -2.05 -19.43 -7.02
N SER A 60 -1.36 -19.25 -8.15
CA SER A 60 -0.76 -20.36 -8.89
C SER A 60 0.75 -20.29 -8.78
N GLY A 61 1.36 -21.45 -8.56
CA GLY A 61 2.81 -21.61 -8.47
C GLY A 61 3.43 -22.17 -9.74
N ARG A 62 2.67 -22.25 -10.86
CA ARG A 62 3.15 -22.79 -12.13
C ARG A 62 4.04 -21.79 -12.86
N TYR A 63 5.19 -21.52 -12.28
CA TYR A 63 6.20 -20.62 -12.82
C TYR A 63 7.26 -21.38 -13.62
N SER A 64 7.82 -20.70 -14.62
CA SER A 64 9.07 -21.13 -15.24
C SER A 64 10.24 -20.94 -14.26
N ALA A 65 11.33 -21.69 -14.44
CA ALA A 65 12.53 -21.54 -13.62
C ALA A 65 13.02 -20.08 -13.55
N LYS A 66 13.02 -19.39 -14.71
CA LYS A 66 13.35 -17.95 -14.79
C LYS A 66 12.47 -17.12 -13.87
N ARG A 67 11.14 -17.32 -13.94
CA ARG A 67 10.19 -16.56 -13.14
C ARG A 67 10.33 -16.85 -11.64
N ILE A 68 10.64 -18.09 -11.27
CA ILE A 68 10.92 -18.46 -9.87
C ILE A 68 12.12 -17.67 -9.34
N VAL A 69 13.21 -17.54 -10.10
CA VAL A 69 14.38 -16.76 -9.66
C VAL A 69 14.05 -15.27 -9.55
N GLU A 70 13.27 -14.71 -10.48
CA GLU A 70 12.87 -13.30 -10.44
C GLU A 70 12.05 -12.95 -9.19
N VAL A 71 11.14 -13.85 -8.79
CA VAL A 71 10.19 -13.60 -7.69
C VAL A 71 10.75 -14.08 -6.35
N PHE A 72 11.33 -15.29 -6.30
CA PHE A 72 11.72 -15.96 -5.06
C PHE A 72 13.23 -16.13 -4.88
N GLY A 73 14.03 -15.58 -5.78
CA GLY A 73 15.47 -15.78 -5.81
C GLY A 73 16.24 -15.16 -4.65
N VAL A 74 17.53 -15.54 -4.56
CA VAL A 74 18.48 -14.96 -3.60
C VAL A 74 18.51 -13.43 -3.71
N GLY A 75 18.36 -12.76 -2.56
CA GLY A 75 18.30 -11.29 -2.50
C GLY A 75 16.97 -10.66 -2.95
N ARG A 76 16.00 -11.47 -3.42
CA ARG A 76 14.66 -11.02 -3.83
C ARG A 76 13.57 -11.43 -2.85
N HIS A 77 13.69 -12.61 -2.24
CA HIS A 77 12.70 -13.14 -1.29
C HIS A 77 13.38 -13.93 -0.17
N SER A 78 12.67 -14.06 0.96
CA SER A 78 13.14 -14.83 2.12
C SER A 78 13.44 -16.30 1.83
N ALA A 79 12.79 -16.88 0.82
CA ALA A 79 13.03 -18.25 0.39
C ALA A 79 14.40 -18.43 -0.29
N ALA A 80 14.98 -17.36 -0.84
CA ALA A 80 16.29 -17.32 -1.46
C ALA A 80 16.56 -18.50 -2.43
N VAL A 81 15.61 -18.77 -3.33
CA VAL A 81 15.68 -19.91 -4.26
C VAL A 81 16.83 -19.72 -5.26
N THR A 82 17.73 -20.69 -5.34
CA THR A 82 18.83 -20.67 -6.29
C THR A 82 18.36 -21.03 -7.71
N PRO A 83 19.08 -20.64 -8.78
CA PRO A 83 18.74 -21.06 -10.14
C PRO A 83 18.65 -22.58 -10.33
N ALA A 84 19.52 -23.34 -9.63
CA ALA A 84 19.51 -24.80 -9.67
C ALA A 84 18.26 -25.41 -9.00
N GLU A 85 17.82 -24.86 -7.85
CA GLU A 85 16.55 -25.23 -7.24
C GLU A 85 15.37 -24.84 -8.13
N ALA A 86 15.39 -23.64 -8.71
CA ALA A 86 14.32 -23.14 -9.58
C ALA A 86 14.10 -24.03 -10.81
N ALA A 87 15.17 -24.61 -11.39
CA ALA A 87 15.07 -25.57 -12.48
C ALA A 87 14.30 -26.84 -12.09
N LYS A 88 14.45 -27.31 -10.84
CA LYS A 88 13.73 -28.48 -10.31
C LYS A 88 12.27 -28.18 -9.95
N LEU A 89 12.00 -26.95 -9.50
CA LEU A 89 10.68 -26.52 -9.04
C LEU A 89 9.79 -26.02 -10.18
N ALA A 90 10.34 -25.76 -11.37
CA ALA A 90 9.60 -25.21 -12.50
C ALA A 90 8.38 -26.05 -12.86
N GLY A 91 7.20 -25.41 -12.90
CA GLY A 91 5.92 -26.06 -13.17
C GLY A 91 5.36 -26.93 -12.02
N ASN A 92 6.13 -27.22 -10.99
CA ASN A 92 5.71 -27.99 -9.82
C ASN A 92 5.31 -27.05 -8.68
N GLU A 93 4.06 -26.58 -8.73
CA GLU A 93 3.54 -25.61 -7.76
C GLU A 93 3.50 -26.14 -6.32
N ARG A 94 3.31 -27.45 -6.13
CA ARG A 94 3.24 -28.05 -4.78
C ARG A 94 4.57 -27.90 -4.07
N ASP A 95 5.63 -28.38 -4.70
CA ASP A 95 6.97 -28.32 -4.13
C ASP A 95 7.46 -26.88 -4.04
N LEU A 96 7.08 -26.02 -5.01
CA LEU A 96 7.43 -24.60 -4.95
C LEU A 96 6.82 -23.94 -3.72
N PHE A 97 5.52 -24.11 -3.47
CA PHE A 97 4.88 -23.47 -2.33
C PHE A 97 5.34 -24.06 -1.00
N ASP A 98 5.61 -25.36 -0.92
CA ASP A 98 6.23 -25.96 0.27
C ASP A 98 7.66 -25.45 0.50
N ARG A 99 8.40 -25.15 -0.57
CA ARG A 99 9.73 -24.54 -0.48
C ARG A 99 9.68 -23.07 -0.04
N VAL A 100 8.66 -22.32 -0.43
CA VAL A 100 8.58 -20.87 -0.22
C VAL A 100 7.82 -20.50 1.07
N TYR A 101 6.70 -21.17 1.33
CA TYR A 101 5.78 -20.90 2.44
C TYR A 101 5.67 -22.03 3.47
N GLY A 102 6.13 -23.23 3.12
CA GLY A 102 6.14 -24.39 4.00
C GLY A 102 7.50 -24.63 4.64
N ILE A 103 7.71 -25.86 5.09
CA ILE A 103 8.90 -26.31 5.83
C ILE A 103 10.23 -26.06 5.12
N GLY A 104 10.23 -25.90 3.79
CA GLY A 104 11.43 -25.53 3.03
C GLY A 104 11.90 -24.09 3.25
N ASN A 105 11.12 -23.28 3.97
CA ASN A 105 11.50 -21.97 4.49
C ASN A 105 11.09 -21.88 5.98
N PRO A 106 11.89 -22.41 6.92
CA PRO A 106 11.48 -22.58 8.32
C PRO A 106 11.06 -21.28 9.02
N ARG A 107 11.67 -20.15 8.65
CA ARG A 107 11.27 -18.84 9.19
C ARG A 107 9.86 -18.47 8.76
N LYS A 108 9.57 -18.56 7.46
CA LYS A 108 8.24 -18.24 6.90
C LYS A 108 7.19 -19.26 7.33
N ALA A 109 7.54 -20.55 7.40
CA ALA A 109 6.69 -21.61 7.93
C ALA A 109 6.15 -21.27 9.32
N ARG A 110 7.03 -20.86 10.25
CA ARG A 110 6.63 -20.49 11.61
C ARG A 110 5.74 -19.25 11.65
N GLU A 111 6.02 -18.25 10.83
CA GLU A 111 5.20 -17.04 10.71
C GLU A 111 3.77 -17.37 10.23
N LEU A 112 3.64 -18.29 9.26
CA LEU A 112 2.38 -18.67 8.64
C LEU A 112 1.63 -19.80 9.38
N GLY A 113 2.30 -20.48 10.32
CA GLY A 113 1.80 -21.70 10.97
C GLY A 113 1.86 -22.95 10.09
N ASN A 114 2.59 -22.90 8.97
CA ASN A 114 2.74 -24.01 8.02
C ASN A 114 3.80 -24.99 8.50
N LEU A 115 3.51 -25.72 9.57
CA LEU A 115 4.49 -26.54 10.29
C LEU A 115 4.63 -27.97 9.75
N TYR A 116 3.74 -28.38 8.83
CA TYR A 116 3.72 -29.73 8.28
C TYR A 116 4.06 -29.74 6.79
N ALA A 117 4.55 -30.88 6.29
CA ALA A 117 4.77 -31.08 4.86
C ALA A 117 3.44 -30.94 4.08
N GLY A 118 3.45 -30.26 2.94
CA GLY A 118 2.25 -29.94 2.18
C GLY A 118 1.57 -28.62 2.59
N ASP A 119 1.86 -28.06 3.78
CA ASP A 119 1.15 -26.88 4.27
C ASP A 119 1.40 -25.64 3.39
N GLY A 120 2.59 -25.52 2.81
CA GLY A 120 2.91 -24.40 1.94
C GLY A 120 1.95 -24.35 0.76
N TYR A 121 1.68 -25.50 0.13
CA TYR A 121 0.71 -25.62 -0.96
C TYR A 121 -0.74 -25.51 -0.48
N LEU A 122 -1.12 -26.27 0.56
CA LEU A 122 -2.50 -26.37 1.03
C LEU A 122 -3.04 -25.03 1.52
N TYR A 123 -2.22 -24.25 2.22
CA TYR A 123 -2.59 -22.94 2.76
C TYR A 123 -1.99 -21.79 1.97
N ARG A 124 -1.70 -21.98 0.68
CA ARG A 124 -1.32 -20.90 -0.23
C ARG A 124 -2.44 -19.85 -0.33
N GLY A 125 -2.10 -18.66 -0.78
CA GLY A 125 -2.97 -17.51 -0.99
C GLY A 125 -4.28 -17.90 -1.66
N GLY A 126 -5.37 -17.77 -0.90
CA GLY A 126 -6.72 -18.12 -1.34
C GLY A 126 -7.77 -17.10 -0.92
N GLY A 127 -8.91 -17.16 -1.60
CA GLY A 127 -10.01 -16.23 -1.41
C GLY A 127 -9.74 -14.86 -2.04
N ALA A 128 -10.67 -13.94 -1.82
CA ALA A 128 -10.72 -12.64 -2.47
C ALA A 128 -9.66 -11.63 -2.00
N MET A 129 -8.79 -12.03 -1.06
CA MET A 129 -7.72 -11.18 -0.51
C MET A 129 -6.46 -12.01 -0.18
N HIS A 130 -6.27 -13.13 -0.89
CA HIS A 130 -5.10 -14.01 -0.76
C HIS A 130 -4.69 -14.31 0.69
N SER A 131 -5.62 -14.83 1.49
CA SER A 131 -5.30 -15.33 2.83
C SER A 131 -4.30 -16.48 2.70
N THR A 132 -3.16 -16.38 3.39
CA THR A 132 -2.04 -17.33 3.29
C THR A 132 -1.61 -17.83 4.67
N GLY A 133 -1.33 -19.12 4.76
CA GLY A 133 -0.83 -19.79 5.96
C GLY A 133 -1.92 -20.43 6.80
N ARG A 134 -1.62 -21.57 7.41
CA ARG A 134 -2.52 -22.33 8.28
C ARG A 134 -3.14 -21.46 9.37
N THR A 135 -2.38 -20.54 9.97
CA THR A 135 -2.88 -19.60 10.98
C THR A 135 -3.97 -18.69 10.43
N ALA A 136 -3.82 -18.18 9.20
CA ALA A 136 -4.83 -17.33 8.57
C ALA A 136 -6.09 -18.14 8.25
N TYR A 137 -5.95 -19.34 7.68
CA TYR A 137 -7.08 -20.21 7.39
C TYR A 137 -7.83 -20.65 8.66
N ALA A 138 -7.12 -20.91 9.74
CA ALA A 138 -7.73 -21.24 11.04
C ALA A 138 -8.64 -20.10 11.54
N ARG A 139 -8.22 -18.83 11.41
CA ARG A 139 -9.08 -17.67 11.75
C ARG A 139 -10.34 -17.59 10.90
N LEU A 140 -10.33 -18.14 9.69
CA LEU A 140 -11.48 -18.19 8.79
C LEU A 140 -12.37 -19.44 9.01
N GLY A 141 -12.01 -20.30 9.97
CA GLY A 141 -12.68 -21.57 10.21
C GLY A 141 -12.37 -22.62 9.14
N LEU A 142 -11.20 -22.56 8.51
CA LEU A 142 -10.80 -23.38 7.36
C LEU A 142 -9.51 -24.18 7.60
N ALA A 143 -9.10 -24.35 8.86
CA ALA A 143 -7.89 -25.11 9.20
C ALA A 143 -7.92 -26.52 8.60
N ASP A 144 -9.03 -27.23 8.74
CA ASP A 144 -9.14 -28.64 8.31
C ASP A 144 -9.60 -28.80 6.86
N ASN A 145 -10.11 -27.73 6.24
CA ASN A 145 -10.71 -27.75 4.92
C ASN A 145 -10.29 -26.53 4.08
N PRO A 146 -8.99 -26.32 3.82
CA PRO A 146 -8.50 -25.10 3.17
C PRO A 146 -9.00 -24.91 1.73
N ASP A 147 -9.36 -25.97 1.02
CA ASP A 147 -9.89 -25.86 -0.34
C ASP A 147 -11.25 -25.15 -0.40
N LEU A 148 -12.00 -25.11 0.71
CA LEU A 148 -13.28 -24.41 0.76
C LEU A 148 -13.16 -22.91 0.53
N ILE A 149 -11.98 -22.29 0.70
CA ILE A 149 -11.79 -20.84 0.48
C ILE A 149 -12.11 -20.39 -0.96
N GLU A 150 -12.16 -21.29 -1.93
CA GLU A 150 -12.57 -20.96 -3.31
C GLU A 150 -14.09 -21.06 -3.53
N ARG A 151 -14.85 -21.58 -2.56
CA ARG A 151 -16.31 -21.66 -2.63
C ARG A 151 -16.97 -20.34 -2.25
N ALA A 152 -18.15 -20.11 -2.81
CA ALA A 152 -18.93 -18.89 -2.60
C ALA A 152 -19.19 -18.55 -1.13
N ASP A 153 -19.39 -19.56 -0.26
CA ASP A 153 -19.67 -19.36 1.17
C ASP A 153 -18.45 -18.90 2.00
N TYR A 154 -17.25 -18.92 1.39
CA TYR A 154 -15.99 -18.72 2.08
C TYR A 154 -15.07 -17.72 1.41
N CYS A 155 -15.16 -17.55 0.09
CA CYS A 155 -14.16 -16.81 -0.67
C CYS A 155 -14.06 -15.33 -0.32
N LEU A 156 -15.12 -14.72 0.23
CA LEU A 156 -15.08 -13.35 0.75
C LEU A 156 -14.65 -13.25 2.22
N ARG A 157 -14.61 -14.33 3.00
CA ARG A 157 -14.42 -14.27 4.47
C ARG A 157 -13.15 -13.53 4.88
N GLY A 158 -12.03 -13.83 4.22
CA GLY A 158 -10.76 -13.14 4.49
C GLY A 158 -10.85 -11.64 4.24
N ALA A 159 -11.48 -11.25 3.12
CA ALA A 159 -11.68 -9.85 2.77
C ALA A 159 -12.63 -9.13 3.75
N LEU A 160 -13.74 -9.77 4.13
CA LEU A 160 -14.72 -9.23 5.07
C LEU A 160 -14.14 -9.06 6.49
N ASP A 161 -13.40 -10.05 6.97
CA ASP A 161 -12.69 -9.99 8.25
C ASP A 161 -11.70 -8.83 8.27
N HIS A 162 -10.87 -8.71 7.24
CA HIS A 162 -9.89 -7.62 7.14
C HIS A 162 -10.55 -6.26 7.04
N TRP A 163 -11.56 -6.13 6.18
CA TRP A 163 -12.33 -4.89 6.01
C TRP A 163 -12.92 -4.41 7.34
N THR A 164 -13.49 -5.33 8.11
CA THR A 164 -14.10 -5.05 9.41
C THR A 164 -13.05 -4.65 10.44
N ARG A 165 -11.99 -5.46 10.62
CA ARG A 165 -10.93 -5.20 11.61
C ARG A 165 -10.16 -3.91 11.34
N THR A 166 -10.06 -3.51 10.08
CA THR A 166 -9.31 -2.30 9.70
C THR A 166 -10.18 -1.05 9.60
N GLY A 167 -11.48 -1.15 9.91
CA GLY A 167 -12.38 -0.01 9.97
C GLY A 167 -12.67 0.63 8.61
N CYS A 168 -12.60 -0.15 7.52
CA CYS A 168 -12.74 0.38 6.16
C CYS A 168 -14.13 0.96 5.88
N ASN A 169 -15.18 0.60 6.63
CA ASN A 169 -16.49 1.23 6.53
C ASN A 169 -16.42 2.75 6.76
N ALA A 170 -15.77 3.19 7.85
CA ALA A 170 -15.66 4.62 8.17
C ALA A 170 -14.87 5.39 7.10
N LEU A 171 -13.85 4.76 6.52
CA LEU A 171 -13.07 5.35 5.43
C LEU A 171 -13.87 5.43 4.13
N ALA A 172 -14.67 4.39 3.84
CA ALA A 172 -15.55 4.38 2.68
C ALA A 172 -16.64 5.45 2.82
N ASP A 173 -17.16 5.66 4.03
CA ASP A 173 -18.17 6.70 4.31
C ASP A 173 -17.65 8.11 4.01
N ILE A 174 -16.36 8.38 4.17
CA ILE A 174 -15.73 9.66 3.80
C ILE A 174 -15.07 9.63 2.40
N ASN A 175 -15.34 8.58 1.61
CA ASN A 175 -14.82 8.35 0.26
C ASN A 175 -13.27 8.26 0.15
N ASP A 176 -12.60 7.80 1.20
CA ASP A 176 -11.13 7.72 1.26
C ASP A 176 -10.59 6.38 0.76
N ILE A 177 -10.68 6.18 -0.57
CA ILE A 177 -10.13 4.99 -1.24
C ILE A 177 -8.61 4.84 -1.07
N ARG A 178 -7.91 5.95 -0.79
CA ARG A 178 -6.46 5.95 -0.64
C ARG A 178 -6.03 5.31 0.66
N THR A 179 -6.65 5.69 1.77
CA THR A 179 -6.36 5.06 3.06
C THR A 179 -6.87 3.62 3.10
N ILE A 180 -8.01 3.32 2.46
CA ILE A 180 -8.48 1.93 2.28
C ILE A 180 -7.42 1.10 1.55
N THR A 181 -6.90 1.60 0.42
CA THR A 181 -5.86 0.90 -0.35
C THR A 181 -4.60 0.65 0.49
N LYS A 182 -4.16 1.65 1.26
CA LYS A 182 -3.02 1.48 2.17
C LYS A 182 -3.28 0.40 3.23
N LYS A 183 -4.50 0.32 3.77
CA LYS A 183 -4.88 -0.69 4.76
C LYS A 183 -5.02 -2.10 4.17
N VAL A 184 -5.48 -2.22 2.93
CA VAL A 184 -5.63 -3.51 2.23
C VAL A 184 -4.26 -4.07 1.82
N ASN A 185 -3.41 -3.25 1.21
CA ASN A 185 -2.17 -3.71 0.59
C ASN A 185 -0.89 -3.38 1.39
N GLY A 186 -1.00 -2.61 2.48
CA GLY A 186 0.17 -2.10 3.23
C GLY A 186 0.90 -0.93 2.52
N GLY A 187 0.40 -0.49 1.38
CA GLY A 187 0.98 0.54 0.51
C GLY A 187 0.03 0.87 -0.64
N TYR A 188 0.50 1.61 -1.66
CA TYR A 188 -0.35 2.11 -2.75
C TYR A 188 -0.25 1.30 -4.06
N ASN A 189 0.30 0.09 -4.02
CA ASN A 189 0.34 -0.78 -5.20
C ASN A 189 -1.10 -1.06 -5.68
N GLY A 190 -1.32 -0.88 -6.98
CA GLY A 190 -2.65 -1.03 -7.57
C GLY A 190 -3.63 0.12 -7.33
N TYR A 191 -3.22 1.22 -6.68
CA TYR A 191 -4.12 2.32 -6.34
C TYR A 191 -4.93 2.85 -7.53
N ALA A 192 -4.27 3.12 -8.66
CA ALA A 192 -4.93 3.64 -9.86
C ALA A 192 -5.99 2.66 -10.42
N GLU A 193 -5.71 1.36 -10.37
CA GLU A 193 -6.66 0.33 -10.82
C GLU A 193 -7.87 0.22 -9.89
N ARG A 194 -7.65 0.30 -8.57
CA ARG A 194 -8.73 0.32 -7.57
C ARG A 194 -9.64 1.55 -7.78
N VAL A 195 -9.07 2.73 -8.03
CA VAL A 195 -9.83 3.93 -8.39
C VAL A 195 -10.60 3.74 -9.69
N ALA A 196 -9.98 3.16 -10.72
CA ALA A 196 -10.64 2.88 -11.99
C ALA A 196 -11.84 1.94 -11.83
N TRP A 197 -11.71 0.89 -11.00
CA TRP A 197 -12.83 0.00 -10.67
C TRP A 197 -13.93 0.71 -9.89
N PHE A 198 -13.58 1.50 -8.88
CA PHE A 198 -14.54 2.30 -8.14
C PHE A 198 -15.35 3.20 -9.08
N ASN A 199 -14.68 3.91 -10.00
CA ASN A 199 -15.33 4.81 -10.96
C ASN A 199 -16.22 4.07 -11.99
N LYS A 200 -15.98 2.78 -12.26
CA LYS A 200 -16.88 1.95 -13.07
C LYS A 200 -18.09 1.46 -12.27
N ILE A 201 -17.89 1.13 -10.99
CA ILE A 201 -18.92 0.53 -10.13
C ILE A 201 -19.90 1.57 -9.58
N TRP A 202 -19.39 2.70 -9.09
CA TRP A 202 -20.20 3.75 -8.44
C TRP A 202 -21.39 4.21 -9.31
N PRO A 203 -21.22 4.48 -10.63
CA PRO A 203 -22.32 4.90 -11.48
C PRO A 203 -23.44 3.86 -11.69
N LEU A 204 -23.23 2.59 -11.33
CA LEU A 204 -24.24 1.54 -11.42
C LEU A 204 -24.99 1.33 -10.10
N LEU A 205 -24.35 1.71 -8.99
CA LEU A 205 -24.94 1.72 -7.66
C LEU A 205 -25.74 2.99 -7.37
N ARG A 206 -25.72 3.98 -8.28
CA ARG A 206 -26.67 5.11 -8.24
C ARG A 206 -28.02 4.73 -8.87
N ASP A 207 -29.11 5.15 -8.25
CA ASP A 207 -30.45 5.04 -8.84
C ASP A 207 -30.72 6.23 -9.79
N GLY A 208 -30.03 6.25 -10.93
CA GLY A 208 -30.07 7.38 -11.87
C GLY A 208 -29.53 8.68 -11.26
N ASP A 209 -30.17 9.81 -11.55
CA ASP A 209 -29.77 11.15 -11.05
C ASP A 209 -30.01 11.35 -9.54
N LYS A 210 -30.63 10.37 -8.85
CA LYS A 210 -31.03 10.51 -7.44
C LYS A 210 -29.89 10.29 -6.45
N VAL A 211 -28.81 9.63 -6.85
CA VAL A 211 -27.63 9.45 -5.98
C VAL A 211 -26.55 10.40 -6.48
N PRO A 212 -26.05 11.30 -5.61
CA PRO A 212 -25.15 12.36 -6.03
C PRO A 212 -23.76 11.78 -6.38
N GLU A 213 -22.86 12.62 -6.90
CA GLU A 213 -21.44 12.26 -7.06
C GLU A 213 -20.86 11.62 -5.79
N SER A 214 -19.88 10.71 -5.91
CA SER A 214 -19.37 9.92 -4.78
C SER A 214 -18.88 10.79 -3.61
N TRP A 215 -18.23 11.92 -3.91
CA TRP A 215 -17.78 12.89 -2.91
C TRP A 215 -18.92 13.65 -2.22
N ARG A 216 -20.09 13.77 -2.87
CA ARG A 216 -21.32 14.35 -2.27
C ARG A 216 -22.11 13.33 -1.46
N ALA A 217 -21.99 12.05 -1.80
CA ALA A 217 -22.54 10.95 -1.02
C ALA A 217 -21.69 10.65 0.24
N ALA A 218 -20.49 11.22 0.33
CA ALA A 218 -19.58 11.06 1.45
C ALA A 218 -20.06 11.84 2.68
N GLN A 219 -19.66 11.36 3.85
CA GLN A 219 -19.77 12.09 5.11
C GLN A 219 -18.60 13.09 5.23
N PRO A 220 -18.83 14.27 5.84
CA PRO A 220 -17.75 15.17 6.18
C PRO A 220 -16.75 14.54 7.13
N SER A 221 -15.46 14.80 6.93
CA SER A 221 -14.40 14.40 7.86
C SER A 221 -13.70 15.62 8.47
N GLU A 222 -13.35 15.53 9.75
CA GLU A 222 -12.60 16.59 10.44
C GLU A 222 -11.18 16.75 9.87
N ALA A 223 -10.55 15.65 9.43
CA ALA A 223 -9.26 15.71 8.75
C ALA A 223 -9.33 16.52 7.44
N THR A 224 -10.39 16.32 6.65
CA THR A 224 -10.62 17.11 5.43
C THR A 224 -10.94 18.56 5.76
N ARG A 225 -11.74 18.82 6.81
CA ARG A 225 -12.06 20.18 7.25
C ARG A 225 -10.81 20.93 7.70
N LEU A 226 -9.91 20.27 8.41
CA LEU A 226 -8.62 20.82 8.82
C LEU A 226 -7.75 21.14 7.60
N LEU A 227 -7.59 20.19 6.67
CA LEU A 227 -6.88 20.40 5.40
C LEU A 227 -7.42 21.62 4.65
N GLN A 228 -8.75 21.69 4.47
CA GLN A 228 -9.39 22.80 3.79
C GLN A 228 -9.16 24.12 4.53
N THR A 229 -9.21 24.12 5.87
CA THR A 229 -8.97 25.31 6.70
C THR A 229 -7.53 25.81 6.56
N GLN A 230 -6.55 24.91 6.55
CA GLN A 230 -5.14 25.24 6.34
C GLN A 230 -4.91 25.79 4.92
N LEU A 231 -5.51 25.18 3.89
CA LEU A 231 -5.45 25.72 2.53
C LEU A 231 -6.07 27.13 2.47
N ARG A 232 -7.20 27.38 3.14
CA ARG A 232 -7.76 28.75 3.22
C ARG A 232 -6.82 29.74 3.90
N GLN A 233 -6.11 29.35 4.96
CA GLN A 233 -5.12 30.20 5.62
C GLN A 233 -3.97 30.60 4.69
N LEU A 234 -3.63 29.74 3.73
CA LEU A 234 -2.62 30.01 2.70
C LEU A 234 -3.19 30.72 1.45
N GLY A 235 -4.43 31.21 1.51
CA GLY A 235 -5.04 32.00 0.44
C GLY A 235 -5.79 31.21 -0.64
N TYR A 236 -6.00 29.90 -0.47
CA TYR A 236 -6.81 29.12 -1.41
C TYR A 236 -8.32 29.33 -1.14
N GLU A 237 -9.06 29.77 -2.15
CA GLU A 237 -10.50 30.05 -2.05
C GLU A 237 -11.35 28.77 -2.17
N ILE A 238 -11.50 28.05 -1.07
CA ILE A 238 -12.35 26.84 -0.97
C ILE A 238 -13.23 26.86 0.27
N LYS A 239 -14.30 26.05 0.27
CA LYS A 239 -15.14 25.82 1.45
C LYS A 239 -14.52 24.77 2.36
N ALA A 240 -14.54 25.02 3.68
CA ALA A 240 -14.15 24.06 4.70
C ALA A 240 -15.35 23.22 5.17
N ASP A 241 -15.98 22.48 4.25
CA ASP A 241 -17.16 21.67 4.52
C ASP A 241 -16.86 20.25 5.02
N GLY A 242 -15.60 19.82 4.95
CA GLY A 242 -15.14 18.49 5.34
C GLY A 242 -15.31 17.44 4.23
N LEU A 243 -15.70 17.83 3.02
CA LEU A 243 -15.90 16.91 1.88
C LEU A 243 -14.74 17.02 0.89
N TYR A 244 -14.07 15.90 0.60
CA TYR A 244 -12.97 15.87 -0.36
C TYR A 244 -13.51 15.76 -1.79
N GLY A 245 -14.09 16.86 -2.29
CA GLY A 245 -14.58 17.01 -3.66
C GLY A 245 -13.55 17.62 -4.62
N PRO A 246 -13.93 17.83 -5.90
CA PRO A 246 -13.06 18.40 -6.94
C PRO A 246 -12.38 19.70 -6.52
N ALA A 247 -13.10 20.64 -5.91
CA ALA A 247 -12.51 21.91 -5.44
C ALA A 247 -11.39 21.71 -4.39
N THR A 248 -11.52 20.69 -3.52
CA THR A 248 -10.45 20.37 -2.56
C THR A 248 -9.26 19.73 -3.27
N ALA A 249 -9.51 18.81 -4.21
CA ALA A 249 -8.45 18.20 -5.01
C ALA A 249 -7.68 19.24 -5.84
N ASP A 250 -8.37 20.19 -6.46
CA ASP A 250 -7.77 21.27 -7.25
C ASP A 250 -6.93 22.21 -6.37
N ALA A 251 -7.43 22.59 -5.20
CA ALA A 251 -6.66 23.41 -4.25
C ALA A 251 -5.42 22.67 -3.73
N VAL A 252 -5.53 21.36 -3.45
CA VAL A 252 -4.38 20.52 -3.09
C VAL A 252 -3.37 20.45 -4.23
N ALA A 253 -3.81 20.25 -5.47
CA ALA A 253 -2.93 20.20 -6.63
C ALA A 253 -2.22 21.55 -6.87
N ALA A 254 -2.93 22.66 -6.67
CA ALA A 254 -2.35 24.00 -6.76
C ALA A 254 -1.31 24.24 -5.65
N PHE A 255 -1.61 23.82 -4.41
CA PHE A 255 -0.66 23.85 -3.29
C PHE A 255 0.58 23.00 -3.57
N GLN A 256 0.40 21.78 -4.06
CA GLN A 256 1.50 20.89 -4.43
C GLN A 256 2.40 21.53 -5.49
N LYS A 257 1.81 22.09 -6.56
CA LYS A 257 2.53 22.79 -7.62
C LYS A 257 3.33 23.98 -7.08
N ALA A 258 2.73 24.80 -6.21
CA ALA A 258 3.39 25.95 -5.61
C ALA A 258 4.56 25.60 -4.67
N ASN A 259 4.62 24.35 -4.20
CA ASN A 259 5.64 23.86 -3.26
C ASN A 259 6.57 22.80 -3.87
N GLY A 260 6.61 22.68 -5.20
CA GLY A 260 7.51 21.75 -5.89
C GLY A 260 7.18 20.27 -5.65
N LEU A 261 5.96 19.96 -5.19
CA LEU A 261 5.47 18.60 -5.03
C LEU A 261 4.80 18.11 -6.31
N LYS A 262 4.65 16.79 -6.43
CA LYS A 262 3.81 16.20 -7.47
C LYS A 262 2.37 16.68 -7.30
N ALA A 263 1.84 17.38 -8.30
CA ALA A 263 0.49 17.92 -8.31
C ALA A 263 -0.54 16.85 -8.74
N ASP A 264 -0.85 15.93 -7.84
CA ASP A 264 -1.82 14.85 -8.06
C ASP A 264 -3.18 15.09 -7.37
N GLY A 265 -3.32 16.21 -6.64
CA GLY A 265 -4.55 16.58 -5.95
C GLY A 265 -4.84 15.70 -4.73
N ILE A 266 -3.87 14.91 -4.28
CA ILE A 266 -3.99 13.99 -3.16
C ILE A 266 -3.18 14.50 -1.98
N ALA A 267 -3.85 14.78 -0.86
CA ALA A 267 -3.20 15.18 0.39
C ALA A 267 -2.52 14.00 1.11
N GLY A 268 -1.47 13.45 0.50
CA GLY A 268 -0.62 12.42 1.10
C GLY A 268 0.36 13.00 2.14
N LYS A 269 1.15 12.13 2.78
CA LYS A 269 2.12 12.48 3.84
C LYS A 269 2.96 13.71 3.49
N LEU A 270 3.64 13.70 2.35
CA LEU A 270 4.49 14.82 1.90
C LEU A 270 3.71 16.13 1.73
N THR A 271 2.48 16.06 1.25
CA THR A 271 1.62 17.25 1.08
C THR A 271 1.17 17.79 2.43
N LEU A 272 0.78 16.93 3.37
CA LEU A 272 0.36 17.34 4.72
C LEU A 272 1.53 17.91 5.53
N GLU A 273 2.73 17.33 5.40
CA GLU A 273 3.96 17.85 6.03
C GLU A 273 4.33 19.23 5.47
N ALA A 274 4.32 19.39 4.15
CA ALA A 274 4.58 20.68 3.52
C ALA A 274 3.52 21.73 3.90
N LEU A 275 2.26 21.34 4.00
CA LEU A 275 1.17 22.22 4.42
C LEU A 275 1.39 22.69 5.85
N THR A 276 1.70 21.78 6.77
CA THR A 276 1.98 22.10 8.19
C THR A 276 3.14 23.07 8.31
N ALA A 277 4.26 22.81 7.62
CA ALA A 277 5.43 23.69 7.63
C ALA A 277 5.11 25.10 7.11
N ARG A 278 4.23 25.22 6.10
CA ARG A 278 3.78 26.53 5.61
C ARG A 278 2.92 27.25 6.63
N ILE A 279 1.98 26.57 7.27
CA ILE A 279 1.13 27.18 8.30
C ILE A 279 1.97 27.66 9.48
N GLU A 280 2.92 26.86 9.96
CA GLU A 280 3.83 27.24 11.05
C GLU A 280 4.71 28.44 10.66
N GLY A 281 5.22 28.49 9.43
CA GLY A 281 6.00 29.63 8.93
C GLY A 281 5.19 30.90 8.67
N THR A 282 3.85 30.82 8.60
CA THR A 282 2.96 31.97 8.38
C THR A 282 2.29 32.43 9.68
N ALA A 283 2.39 31.66 10.77
CA ALA A 283 1.91 32.06 12.08
C ALA A 283 2.70 33.28 12.57
N PRO A 284 2.06 34.32 13.13
CA PRO A 284 2.79 35.45 13.72
C PRO A 284 3.73 34.91 14.80
N ALA A 285 5.03 35.22 14.67
CA ALA A 285 6.07 34.79 15.57
C ALA A 285 5.72 35.20 17.01
N THR A 286 5.16 34.28 17.77
CA THR A 286 4.93 34.41 19.21
C THR A 286 6.16 33.87 19.90
N GLY A 287 7.24 34.64 19.81
CA GLY A 287 8.53 34.27 20.40
C GLY A 287 9.64 35.13 19.82
N THR A 288 10.35 35.83 20.71
CA THR A 288 11.48 36.73 20.49
C THR A 288 12.41 36.33 19.34
N ALA A 289 12.69 37.33 18.50
CA ALA A 289 13.57 37.25 17.34
C ALA A 289 14.98 36.73 17.68
N VAL A 290 15.50 35.84 16.83
CA VAL A 290 16.89 35.88 16.40
C VAL A 290 16.88 35.89 14.87
N VAL A 291 17.43 36.97 14.32
CA VAL A 291 17.56 37.20 12.87
C VAL A 291 18.54 36.17 12.29
N ALA A 292 18.15 35.54 11.19
CA ALA A 292 19.08 34.85 10.30
C ALA A 292 18.82 35.31 8.86
N ASP A 293 19.90 35.68 8.16
CA ASP A 293 19.93 36.19 6.80
C ASP A 293 19.37 35.21 5.75
N PRO A 294 18.94 35.70 4.56
CA PRO A 294 18.42 34.85 3.50
C PRO A 294 19.56 34.07 2.81
N PRO A 295 19.41 32.75 2.53
CA PRO A 295 20.38 32.06 1.71
C PRO A 295 20.19 32.40 0.21
N PRO A 296 21.29 32.46 -0.57
CA PRO A 296 21.31 33.00 -1.93
C PRO A 296 20.74 32.04 -2.98
N VAL A 297 20.23 32.62 -4.07
CA VAL A 297 19.82 31.91 -5.29
C VAL A 297 21.07 31.41 -6.03
N ALA A 298 21.16 30.11 -6.30
CA ALA A 298 22.21 29.53 -7.15
C ALA A 298 21.75 29.39 -8.63
N PRO A 299 22.63 29.63 -9.62
CA PRO A 299 22.31 29.57 -11.06
C PRO A 299 22.27 28.11 -11.60
N PRO A 300 21.74 27.88 -12.83
CA PRO A 300 21.49 26.54 -13.34
C PRO A 300 22.79 25.88 -13.81
N VAL A 301 22.99 24.61 -13.44
CA VAL A 301 24.04 23.77 -14.05
C VAL A 301 23.38 22.80 -15.03
N ALA A 302 23.71 22.97 -16.30
CA ALA A 302 23.35 22.08 -17.38
C ALA A 302 24.35 20.92 -17.51
N ALA A 303 23.82 19.81 -18.04
CA ALA A 303 24.48 18.68 -18.70
C ALA A 303 25.06 17.55 -17.83
N GLY A 304 24.40 16.39 -17.91
CA GLY A 304 25.12 15.17 -18.30
C GLY A 304 25.12 13.96 -17.37
N VAL A 305 23.98 13.52 -16.81
CA VAL A 305 23.81 12.12 -16.32
C VAL A 305 22.35 11.68 -16.50
N SER A 306 22.12 10.53 -17.14
CA SER A 306 20.79 10.02 -17.51
C SER A 306 19.81 9.90 -16.33
N THR A 307 18.65 10.54 -16.47
CA THR A 307 17.62 10.83 -15.44
C THR A 307 16.79 9.63 -14.96
N ILE A 308 17.07 8.41 -15.42
CA ILE A 308 16.26 7.22 -15.09
C ILE A 308 16.80 6.49 -13.84
N GLY A 309 18.12 6.46 -13.63
CA GLY A 309 18.72 5.71 -12.50
C GLY A 309 18.66 6.42 -11.13
N LEU A 310 18.58 7.75 -11.12
CA LEU A 310 18.56 8.55 -9.88
C LEU A 310 17.17 8.57 -9.20
N ALA A 311 16.09 8.46 -9.98
CA ALA A 311 14.73 8.43 -9.46
C ALA A 311 14.43 7.12 -8.70
N GLU A 312 14.86 5.97 -9.25
CA GLU A 312 14.66 4.67 -8.62
C GLU A 312 15.51 4.47 -7.35
N ALA A 313 16.73 5.01 -7.33
CA ALA A 313 17.59 5.00 -6.15
C ALA A 313 17.03 5.91 -5.03
N GLY A 314 16.47 7.07 -5.38
CA GLY A 314 15.84 7.99 -4.42
C GLY A 314 14.59 7.41 -3.74
N GLN A 315 13.74 6.71 -4.50
CA GLN A 315 12.55 6.07 -3.95
C GLN A 315 12.90 4.90 -3.00
N GLN A 316 13.87 4.07 -3.36
CA GLN A 316 14.29 2.94 -2.49
C GLN A 316 14.97 3.40 -1.20
N ILE A 317 15.62 4.56 -1.19
CA ILE A 317 16.22 5.15 0.01
C ILE A 317 15.13 5.73 0.92
N ALA A 318 14.11 6.39 0.36
CA ALA A 318 12.96 6.88 1.13
C ALA A 318 12.15 5.73 1.78
N ASP A 319 11.93 4.64 1.05
CA ASP A 319 11.21 3.47 1.56
C ASP A 319 11.99 2.73 2.66
N LYS A 320 13.33 2.75 2.62
CA LYS A 320 14.19 2.20 3.68
C LYS A 320 14.31 3.14 4.89
N ALA A 321 14.21 4.45 4.69
CA ALA A 321 14.15 5.44 5.76
C ALA A 321 12.84 5.32 6.57
N ASP A 322 11.72 4.97 5.93
CA ASP A 322 10.43 4.70 6.60
C ASP A 322 10.51 3.51 7.58
N VAL A 323 11.31 2.47 7.26
CA VAL A 323 11.53 1.31 8.16
C VAL A 323 12.38 1.68 9.38
N LEU A 324 13.34 2.60 9.22
CA LEU A 324 14.21 3.07 10.31
C LEU A 324 13.53 4.12 11.20
N GLN A 325 12.65 4.98 10.64
CA GLN A 325 11.85 5.92 11.43
C GLN A 325 10.77 5.23 12.29
N GLY A 326 10.36 4.01 11.93
CA GLY A 326 9.50 3.16 12.77
C GLY A 326 10.09 2.83 14.14
N TYR A 327 11.41 2.92 14.32
CA TYR A 327 12.08 2.75 15.62
C TYR A 327 12.26 4.07 16.39
N ALA A 328 12.25 5.23 15.70
CA ALA A 328 12.27 6.54 16.34
C ALA A 328 10.89 6.93 16.92
N GLY A 329 9.80 6.33 16.41
CA GLY A 329 8.42 6.55 16.87
C GLY A 329 8.08 6.01 18.26
N LEU A 330 8.99 5.28 18.92
CA LEU A 330 8.85 4.84 20.32
C LEU A 330 9.43 5.84 21.34
N SER A 331 9.93 7.00 20.90
CA SER A 331 10.67 7.93 21.77
C SER A 331 9.83 9.03 22.44
N SER A 332 8.50 9.00 22.34
CA SER A 332 7.65 9.99 23.03
C SER A 332 7.60 9.82 24.56
N TRP A 333 8.36 8.90 25.17
CA TRP A 333 8.27 8.63 26.61
C TRP A 333 9.56 8.49 27.44
N ILE A 334 10.79 8.66 26.92
CA ILE A 334 11.99 8.67 27.79
C ILE A 334 12.98 9.75 27.35
N GLY A 335 13.18 10.74 28.23
CA GLY A 335 13.94 11.97 27.97
C GLY A 335 15.46 11.82 27.83
N TYR A 336 16.03 12.81 27.14
CA TYR A 336 17.41 13.32 27.06
C TYR A 336 18.63 12.38 26.93
N GLY A 337 18.56 11.09 27.29
CA GLY A 337 19.66 10.12 27.10
C GLY A 337 19.74 9.49 25.70
N ALA A 338 18.61 9.40 24.99
CA ALA A 338 18.53 8.72 23.69
C ALA A 338 19.16 9.52 22.53
N GLY A 339 19.24 10.85 22.65
CA GLY A 339 19.82 11.71 21.61
C GLY A 339 21.31 11.47 21.38
N ALA A 340 22.07 11.14 22.43
CA ALA A 340 23.50 10.85 22.33
C ALA A 340 23.79 9.50 21.65
N LEU A 341 22.97 8.48 21.89
CA LEU A 341 23.14 7.15 21.28
C LEU A 341 22.72 7.12 19.80
N ALA A 342 21.68 7.88 19.43
CA ALA A 342 21.27 8.05 18.03
C ALA A 342 22.34 8.78 17.21
N ALA A 343 22.99 9.81 17.78
CA ALA A 343 24.10 10.51 17.14
C ALA A 343 25.30 9.58 16.89
N ILE A 344 25.69 8.76 17.88
CA ILE A 344 26.80 7.81 17.74
C ILE A 344 26.47 6.72 16.70
N GLY A 345 25.24 6.20 16.68
CA GLY A 345 24.78 5.22 15.69
C GLY A 345 24.78 5.76 14.25
N VAL A 346 24.33 7.01 14.06
CA VAL A 346 24.35 7.69 12.76
C VAL A 346 25.80 7.95 12.31
N THR A 347 26.69 8.36 13.22
CA THR A 347 28.11 8.55 12.89
C THR A 347 28.79 7.23 12.48
N ILE A 348 28.50 6.10 13.14
CA ILE A 348 29.06 4.78 12.76
C ILE A 348 28.55 4.34 11.38
N ILE A 349 27.28 4.57 11.07
CA ILE A 349 26.68 4.22 9.78
C ILE A 349 27.24 5.12 8.66
N VAL A 350 27.37 6.43 8.90
CA VAL A 350 27.95 7.37 7.94
C VAL A 350 29.44 7.04 7.69
N VAL A 351 30.21 6.73 8.73
CA VAL A 351 31.62 6.29 8.58
C VAL A 351 31.70 4.95 7.84
N GLY A 352 30.80 4.01 8.12
CA GLY A 352 30.71 2.71 7.42
C GLY A 352 30.37 2.87 5.94
N ILE A 353 29.40 3.74 5.60
CA ILE A 353 29.00 4.01 4.22
C ILE A 353 30.11 4.73 3.45
N VAL A 354 30.76 5.73 4.06
CA VAL A 354 31.89 6.42 3.45
C VAL A 354 33.05 5.45 3.20
N ARG A 355 33.36 4.56 4.15
CA ARG A 355 34.46 3.58 4.01
C ARG A 355 34.16 2.48 2.98
N SER A 356 32.91 2.02 2.88
CA SER A 356 32.51 0.93 1.97
C SER A 356 32.16 1.38 0.55
N TYR A 357 31.73 2.62 0.35
CA TYR A 357 31.21 3.07 -0.95
C TYR A 357 31.93 4.29 -1.53
N VAL A 358 32.52 5.16 -0.70
CA VAL A 358 33.18 6.39 -1.19
C VAL A 358 34.68 6.16 -1.36
N ILE A 359 35.37 5.55 -0.40
CA ILE A 359 36.81 5.28 -0.51
C ILE A 359 37.19 4.42 -1.72
N PRO A 360 36.46 3.34 -2.10
CA PRO A 360 36.78 2.55 -3.29
C PRO A 360 36.51 3.28 -4.62
N ALA A 361 35.68 4.33 -4.59
CA ALA A 361 35.35 5.13 -5.78
C ALA A 361 36.37 6.25 -6.06
N VAL A 362 37.18 6.62 -5.06
CA VAL A 362 38.19 7.70 -5.16
C VAL A 362 39.63 7.16 -5.23
N TRP A 363 39.84 5.86 -5.01
CA TRP A 363 41.16 5.23 -5.11
C TRP A 363 41.11 3.97 -6.00
N PRO A 364 41.65 3.98 -7.23
CA PRO A 364 41.69 2.77 -8.04
C PRO A 364 42.60 1.73 -7.38
N ALA A 365 42.19 0.46 -7.47
CA ALA A 365 42.94 -0.68 -6.98
C ALA A 365 44.40 -0.62 -7.50
N ARG A 366 45.38 -0.70 -6.58
CA ARG A 366 46.77 -0.90 -6.97
C ARG A 366 46.86 -2.21 -7.76
N ALA A 367 47.49 -2.14 -8.94
CA ALA A 367 47.81 -3.31 -9.75
C ALA A 367 48.57 -4.37 -8.91
N PRO A 368 48.39 -5.66 -9.22
CA PRO A 368 49.12 -6.72 -8.53
C PRO A 368 50.62 -6.56 -8.78
N VAL A 369 51.42 -6.67 -7.71
CA VAL A 369 52.87 -6.82 -7.82
C VAL A 369 53.15 -8.25 -8.33
N PRO A 370 53.90 -8.43 -9.42
CA PRO A 370 54.25 -9.77 -9.90
C PRO A 370 55.29 -10.42 -8.97
N ALA A 371 55.03 -11.70 -8.65
CA ALA A 371 55.84 -12.71 -7.95
C ALA A 371 56.74 -12.24 -6.80
#